data_AF-A0A3D2X3C0-F1
#
_entry.id   AF-A0A3D2X3C0-F1
#
_cell.length_a   1.000
_cell.length_b   1.000
_cell.length_c   1.000
_cell.angle_alpha   90.00
_cell.angle_beta   90.00
_cell.angle_gamma   90.00
#
_symmetry.space_group_name_H-M   'P 1'
#
loop_
_entity.id
_entity.type
_entity.pdbx_description
1 polymer ?
#
loop_
_entity_poly.entity_id
_entity_poly.type
_entity_poly.pdbx_seq_one_letter_code
_entity_poly.pdbx_strand_id
1 'polypeptide(L)'
;MGKRLITKLKKGIGSIDLHCPQQYIPWIKTSEFKHSLGTRYTIKDLKNGRLIHLMSGLEKDYYLISRWNDNVVEIFEQYPLLPISDTKRICSELGIRHPFNTKDKIFNVFTTDFLMLVKDDDNKFKWIARSVKPKCELSNKRTLEKLYVESAYWAKMDIEFVVVTEESIDRNMADNIERIRAGFYYDCEPSDEIERIKFLIAQKKIIVDMGIELSFEKIRNEYLGRVDYE
;
A
#
# COMPACT_ATOMS: atom_id res chain seq x y z
N MET A 1 1.85 -28.93 -8.78
CA MET A 1 1.99 -27.57 -8.21
C MET A 1 3.49 -27.31 -7.99
N GLY A 2 4.03 -26.15 -8.37
CA GLY A 2 5.49 -25.94 -8.41
C GLY A 2 6.12 -25.86 -7.03
N LYS A 3 7.39 -26.29 -6.87
CA LYS A 3 8.10 -26.34 -5.58
C LYS A 3 8.05 -24.99 -4.83
N ARG A 4 8.25 -23.87 -5.52
CA ARG A 4 8.20 -22.51 -4.93
C ARG A 4 6.82 -22.13 -4.41
N LEU A 5 5.76 -22.44 -5.15
CA LEU A 5 4.38 -22.16 -4.77
C LEU A 5 3.97 -22.95 -3.52
N ILE A 6 4.27 -24.25 -3.49
CA ILE A 6 4.01 -25.10 -2.31
C ILE A 6 4.75 -24.56 -1.08
N THR A 7 6.01 -24.14 -1.24
CA THR A 7 6.78 -23.55 -0.14
C THR A 7 6.16 -22.26 0.39
N LYS A 8 5.66 -21.37 -0.49
CA LYS A 8 4.98 -20.14 -0.02
C LYS A 8 3.72 -20.46 0.78
N LEU A 9 2.89 -21.37 0.28
CA LEU A 9 1.67 -21.80 0.97
C LEU A 9 1.96 -22.45 2.32
N LYS A 10 2.94 -23.36 2.40
CA LYS A 10 3.36 -24.01 3.66
C LYS A 10 3.89 -23.02 4.70
N LYS A 11 4.45 -21.89 4.27
CA LYS A 11 4.96 -20.82 5.13
C LYS A 11 3.89 -19.80 5.53
N GLY A 12 2.63 -19.99 5.13
CA GLY A 12 1.55 -19.04 5.41
C GLY A 12 1.71 -17.69 4.72
N ILE A 13 2.49 -17.61 3.64
CA ILE A 13 2.69 -16.34 2.92
C ILE A 13 1.36 -15.86 2.35
N GLY A 14 1.04 -14.60 2.61
CA GLY A 14 -0.21 -13.95 2.23
C GLY A 14 -1.42 -14.32 3.10
N SER A 15 -1.24 -15.12 4.16
CA SER A 15 -2.30 -15.39 5.13
C SER A 15 -2.43 -14.20 6.09
N ILE A 16 -3.66 -13.81 6.40
CA ILE A 16 -3.97 -12.72 7.33
C ILE A 16 -4.37 -13.31 8.68
N ASP A 17 -3.70 -12.86 9.73
CA ASP A 17 -4.12 -13.01 11.12
C ASP A 17 -4.29 -11.61 11.72
N LEU A 18 -5.53 -11.20 11.97
CA LEU A 18 -5.84 -9.88 12.52
C LEU A 18 -5.42 -9.71 13.99
N HIS A 19 -5.13 -10.80 14.70
CA HIS A 19 -4.54 -10.72 16.05
C HIS A 19 -3.04 -10.40 15.99
N CYS A 20 -2.38 -10.75 14.88
CA CYS A 20 -0.95 -10.53 14.66
C CYS A 20 -0.64 -9.93 13.27
N PRO A 21 -1.24 -8.78 12.87
CA PRO A 21 -1.09 -8.23 11.51
C PRO A 21 0.36 -7.88 11.14
N GLN A 22 1.20 -7.58 12.14
CA GLN A 22 2.64 -7.36 12.00
C GLN A 22 3.40 -8.58 11.46
N GLN A 23 2.85 -9.79 11.59
CA GLN A 23 3.45 -11.03 11.08
C GLN A 23 3.08 -11.33 9.62
N TYR A 24 2.20 -10.52 9.00
CA TYR A 24 1.84 -10.70 7.61
C TYR A 24 3.07 -10.65 6.70
N ILE A 25 3.15 -11.62 5.78
CA ILE A 25 4.19 -11.70 4.77
C ILE A 25 3.53 -11.56 3.40
N PRO A 26 3.86 -10.53 2.60
CA PRO A 26 3.26 -10.33 1.29
C PRO A 26 3.61 -11.47 0.33
N TRP A 27 2.72 -11.73 -0.63
CA TRP A 27 2.98 -12.76 -1.64
C TRP A 27 4.21 -12.45 -2.48
N ILE A 28 4.50 -11.17 -2.72
CA ILE A 28 5.61 -10.71 -3.52
C ILE A 28 6.47 -9.79 -2.67
N LYS A 29 7.76 -10.10 -2.55
CA LYS A 29 8.75 -9.24 -1.91
C LYS A 29 9.62 -8.53 -2.92
N THR A 30 10.07 -7.32 -2.59
CA THR A 30 11.02 -6.53 -3.39
C THR A 30 12.30 -7.31 -3.73
N SER A 31 12.78 -8.14 -2.79
CA SER A 31 13.96 -8.99 -2.96
C SER A 31 13.82 -10.10 -4.01
N GLU A 32 12.60 -10.36 -4.52
CA GLU A 32 12.36 -11.36 -5.57
C GLU A 32 12.70 -10.84 -6.98
N PHE A 33 13.04 -9.56 -7.14
CA PHE A 33 13.25 -8.91 -8.45
C PHE A 33 14.61 -8.21 -8.61
N LYS A 34 15.68 -8.81 -8.08
CA LYS A 34 17.05 -8.25 -8.05
C LYS A 34 17.62 -7.80 -9.41
N HIS A 35 17.08 -8.28 -10.53
CA HIS A 35 17.59 -8.02 -11.89
C HIS A 35 16.64 -7.18 -12.76
N SER A 36 15.68 -6.49 -12.16
CA SER A 36 14.71 -5.69 -12.94
C SER A 36 14.95 -4.20 -12.73
N LEU A 37 14.67 -3.42 -13.78
CA LEU A 37 14.97 -1.99 -13.87
C LEU A 37 14.01 -1.08 -13.06
N GLY A 38 12.90 -1.63 -12.53
CA GLY A 38 11.91 -0.84 -11.80
C GLY A 38 12.36 -0.46 -10.38
N THR A 39 12.12 0.79 -9.98
CA THR A 39 12.34 1.28 -8.62
C THR A 39 11.36 0.62 -7.65
N ARG A 40 11.87 0.14 -6.52
CA ARG A 40 11.09 -0.53 -5.47
C ARG A 40 11.43 0.04 -4.12
N TYR A 41 10.48 -0.03 -3.20
CA TYR A 41 10.60 0.54 -1.88
C TYR A 41 10.35 -0.54 -0.83
N THR A 42 11.18 -0.54 0.21
CA THR A 42 10.94 -1.31 1.43
C THR A 42 10.94 -0.31 2.57
N ILE A 43 9.79 -0.12 3.18
CA ILE A 43 9.58 0.89 4.22
C ILE A 43 9.10 0.22 5.48
N LYS A 44 9.51 0.75 6.64
CA LYS A 44 8.93 0.33 7.92
C LYS A 44 7.48 0.82 7.98
N ASP A 45 6.58 -0.02 8.48
CA ASP A 45 5.18 0.32 8.64
C ASP A 45 5.04 1.41 9.70
N LEU A 46 4.25 2.46 9.42
CA LEU A 46 4.09 3.61 10.31
C LEU A 46 3.32 3.24 11.58
N LYS A 47 2.57 2.12 11.54
CA LYS A 47 1.76 1.63 12.65
C LYS A 47 2.40 0.43 13.35
N ASN A 48 2.71 -0.63 12.60
CA ASN A 48 3.02 -1.95 13.18
C ASN A 48 4.50 -2.35 13.06
N GLY A 49 5.35 -1.49 12.52
CA GLY A 49 6.80 -1.70 12.43
C GLY A 49 7.29 -2.80 11.49
N ARG A 50 6.40 -3.60 10.86
CA ARG A 50 6.79 -4.58 9.83
C ARG A 50 7.33 -3.90 8.58
N LEU A 51 8.06 -4.61 7.74
CA LEU A 51 8.49 -4.07 6.44
C LEU A 51 7.36 -4.23 5.41
N ILE A 52 6.99 -3.11 4.77
CA ILE A 52 6.07 -3.05 3.64
C ILE A 52 6.87 -3.14 2.35
N HIS A 53 6.44 -3.99 1.42
CA HIS A 53 7.11 -4.21 0.14
C HIS A 53 6.33 -3.63 -1.04
N LEU A 54 6.88 -2.58 -1.66
CA LEU A 54 6.21 -1.80 -2.70
C LEU A 54 6.98 -1.90 -4.02
N MET A 55 6.26 -2.15 -5.11
CA MET A 55 6.83 -2.45 -6.42
C MET A 55 6.97 -1.24 -7.34
N SER A 56 6.50 -0.07 -6.91
CA SER A 56 6.61 1.20 -7.64
C SER A 56 6.59 2.42 -6.71
N GLY A 57 6.94 3.59 -7.24
CA GLY A 57 6.82 4.87 -6.52
C GLY A 57 5.35 5.23 -6.25
N LEU A 58 4.47 4.94 -7.20
CA LEU A 58 3.03 5.17 -7.07
C LEU A 58 2.41 4.34 -5.95
N GLU A 59 2.83 3.08 -5.79
CA GLU A 59 2.45 2.25 -4.65
C GLU A 59 2.96 2.81 -3.33
N LYS A 60 4.18 3.37 -3.30
CA LYS A 60 4.73 4.02 -2.11
C LYS A 60 3.90 5.23 -1.72
N ASP A 61 3.58 6.11 -2.66
CA ASP A 61 2.77 7.30 -2.39
C ASP A 61 1.36 6.92 -1.92
N TYR A 62 0.72 5.95 -2.57
CA TYR A 62 -0.59 5.45 -2.16
C TYR A 62 -0.58 4.83 -0.76
N TYR A 63 0.45 4.05 -0.44
CA TYR A 63 0.62 3.47 0.89
C TYR A 63 0.73 4.57 1.95
N LEU A 64 1.55 5.61 1.72
CA LEU A 64 1.78 6.67 2.71
C LEU A 64 0.47 7.40 3.02
N ILE A 65 -0.28 7.80 1.98
CA ILE A 65 -1.59 8.44 2.12
C ILE A 65 -2.59 7.52 2.83
N SER A 66 -2.66 6.26 2.40
CA SER A 66 -3.58 5.29 3.01
C SER A 66 -3.26 5.09 4.49
N ARG A 67 -1.98 5.01 4.84
CA ARG A 67 -1.56 4.80 6.23
C ARG A 67 -1.74 6.05 7.09
N TRP A 68 -1.70 7.25 6.50
CA TRP A 68 -2.03 8.50 7.18
C TRP A 68 -3.51 8.62 7.55
N ASN A 69 -4.41 7.93 6.84
CA ASN A 69 -5.84 7.99 7.10
C ASN A 69 -6.22 7.15 8.34
N ASP A 70 -6.82 7.78 9.36
CA ASP A 70 -7.22 7.10 10.62
C ASP A 70 -8.32 6.05 10.43
N ASN A 71 -9.07 6.14 9.33
CA ASN A 71 -10.07 5.13 8.98
C ASN A 71 -9.44 3.85 8.44
N VAL A 72 -8.15 3.85 8.07
CA VAL A 72 -7.44 2.66 7.60
C VAL A 72 -6.87 1.90 8.80
N VAL A 73 -7.47 0.76 9.09
CA VAL A 73 -7.14 -0.08 10.25
C VAL A 73 -5.91 -0.92 9.96
N GLU A 74 -5.93 -1.68 8.86
CA GLU A 74 -4.82 -2.54 8.44
C GLU A 74 -4.63 -2.52 6.92
N ILE A 75 -3.38 -2.74 6.49
CA ILE A 75 -2.99 -2.80 5.09
C ILE A 75 -2.19 -4.08 4.87
N PHE A 76 -2.58 -4.85 3.87
CA PHE A 76 -1.92 -6.08 3.42
C PHE A 76 -1.55 -5.92 1.95
N GLU A 77 -0.27 -5.66 1.70
CA GLU A 77 0.25 -5.43 0.36
C GLU A 77 0.50 -6.74 -0.39
N GLN A 78 0.40 -6.69 -1.72
CA GLN A 78 0.67 -7.82 -2.62
C GLN A 78 -0.10 -9.08 -2.17
N TYR A 79 -1.38 -8.90 -1.86
CA TYR A 79 -2.24 -9.95 -1.31
C TYR A 79 -2.55 -11.00 -2.37
N PRO A 80 -2.30 -12.30 -2.11
CA PRO A 80 -2.50 -13.33 -3.12
C PRO A 80 -3.97 -13.72 -3.28
N LEU A 81 -4.44 -13.78 -4.52
CA LEU A 81 -5.77 -14.27 -4.84
C LEU A 81 -5.73 -15.80 -4.91
N LEU A 82 -6.18 -16.43 -3.82
CA LEU A 82 -6.15 -17.87 -3.62
C LEU A 82 -7.55 -18.39 -3.25
N PRO A 83 -7.87 -19.66 -3.58
CA PRO A 83 -7.05 -20.60 -4.35
C PRO A 83 -6.93 -20.24 -5.84
N ILE A 84 -5.84 -20.67 -6.49
CA ILE A 84 -5.59 -20.43 -7.93
C ILE A 84 -6.74 -20.98 -8.81
N SER A 85 -7.47 -21.98 -8.34
CA SER A 85 -8.64 -22.52 -9.06
C SER A 85 -9.67 -21.43 -9.35
N ASP A 86 -9.86 -20.47 -8.46
CA ASP A 86 -10.85 -19.39 -8.64
C ASP A 86 -10.40 -18.42 -9.73
N THR A 87 -9.14 -17.99 -9.70
CA THR A 87 -8.60 -17.11 -10.75
C THR A 87 -8.54 -17.81 -12.11
N LYS A 88 -8.27 -19.13 -12.14
CA LYS A 88 -8.36 -19.93 -13.38
C LYS A 88 -9.78 -20.01 -13.93
N ARG A 89 -10.77 -20.21 -13.05
CA ARG A 89 -12.18 -20.23 -13.44
C ARG A 89 -12.60 -18.87 -14.00
N ILE A 90 -12.28 -17.78 -13.30
CA ILE A 90 -12.56 -16.40 -13.75
C ILE A 90 -11.89 -16.13 -15.10
N CYS A 91 -10.61 -16.48 -15.26
CA CYS A 91 -9.92 -16.34 -16.55
C CYS A 91 -10.65 -17.09 -17.67
N SER A 92 -11.14 -18.31 -17.41
CA SER A 92 -11.91 -19.09 -18.38
C SER A 92 -13.26 -18.44 -18.71
N GLU A 93 -13.99 -17.98 -17.69
CA GLU A 93 -15.28 -17.28 -17.84
C GLU A 93 -15.13 -16.00 -18.67
N LEU A 94 -14.01 -15.27 -18.52
CA LEU A 94 -13.73 -14.02 -19.22
C LEU A 94 -13.00 -14.21 -20.57
N GLY A 95 -12.64 -15.43 -20.95
CA GLY A 95 -11.81 -15.69 -22.15
C GLY A 95 -10.38 -15.12 -22.07
N ILE A 96 -9.87 -14.90 -20.86
CA ILE A 96 -8.56 -14.32 -20.60
C ILE A 96 -7.52 -15.42 -20.35
N ARG A 97 -6.34 -15.29 -20.96
CA ARG A 97 -5.25 -16.24 -20.71
C ARG A 97 -4.70 -16.07 -19.28
N HIS A 98 -4.81 -17.11 -18.47
CA HIS A 98 -4.21 -17.10 -17.14
C HIS A 98 -2.68 -16.95 -17.21
N PRO A 99 -2.05 -16.08 -16.39
CA PRO A 99 -0.61 -15.97 -16.28
C PRO A 99 0.05 -17.32 -15.98
N PHE A 100 1.04 -17.68 -16.78
CA PHE A 100 1.76 -18.96 -16.68
C PHE A 100 3.27 -18.70 -16.79
N ASN A 101 4.03 -19.19 -15.82
CA ASN A 101 5.48 -19.17 -15.83
C ASN A 101 5.98 -20.43 -16.55
N THR A 102 6.60 -20.23 -17.71
CA THR A 102 7.11 -21.31 -18.56
C THR A 102 8.33 -22.02 -17.97
N LYS A 103 9.17 -21.32 -17.20
CA LYS A 103 10.37 -21.89 -16.56
C LYS A 103 9.97 -22.92 -15.50
N ASP A 104 9.02 -22.55 -14.66
CA ASP A 104 8.57 -23.38 -13.53
C ASP A 104 7.36 -24.28 -13.89
N LYS A 105 6.86 -24.15 -15.13
CA LYS A 105 5.65 -24.82 -15.66
C LYS A 105 4.43 -24.71 -14.74
N ILE A 106 4.23 -23.54 -14.12
CA ILE A 106 3.16 -23.29 -13.16
C ILE A 106 2.37 -22.02 -13.48
N PHE A 107 1.08 -22.03 -13.13
CA PHE A 107 0.26 -20.83 -13.14
C PHE A 107 0.72 -19.88 -12.02
N ASN A 108 0.85 -18.60 -12.35
CA ASN A 108 1.21 -17.58 -11.35
C ASN A 108 -0.03 -17.21 -10.55
N VAL A 109 0.14 -17.07 -9.24
CA VAL A 109 -0.89 -16.51 -8.36
C VAL A 109 -1.07 -15.04 -8.73
N PHE A 110 -2.33 -14.62 -8.95
CA PHE A 110 -2.66 -13.21 -9.04
C PHE A 110 -2.47 -12.56 -7.67
N THR A 111 -2.12 -11.28 -7.68
CA THR A 111 -2.00 -10.50 -6.46
C THR A 111 -2.71 -9.17 -6.65
N THR A 112 -3.34 -8.69 -5.59
CA THR A 112 -3.85 -7.32 -5.51
C THR A 112 -2.87 -6.48 -4.70
N ASP A 113 -2.60 -5.25 -5.16
CA ASP A 113 -1.52 -4.43 -4.61
C ASP A 113 -1.78 -4.09 -3.14
N PHE A 114 -3.02 -3.77 -2.76
CA PHE A 114 -3.44 -3.55 -1.38
C PHE A 114 -4.82 -4.12 -1.08
N LEU A 115 -4.90 -5.02 -0.11
CA LEU A 115 -6.12 -5.36 0.60
C LEU A 115 -6.11 -4.62 1.94
N MET A 116 -7.15 -3.86 2.25
CA MET A 116 -7.20 -3.02 3.44
C MET A 116 -8.47 -3.27 4.24
N LEU A 117 -8.32 -3.27 5.56
CA LEU A 117 -9.42 -3.20 6.50
C LEU A 117 -9.62 -1.74 6.86
N VAL A 118 -10.81 -1.21 6.64
CA VAL A 118 -11.12 0.20 6.92
C VAL A 118 -12.39 0.31 7.76
N LYS A 119 -12.55 1.45 8.43
CA LYS A 119 -13.82 1.87 9.02
C LYS A 119 -14.59 2.74 8.03
N ASP A 120 -15.89 2.51 7.90
CA ASP A 120 -16.78 3.46 7.24
C ASP A 120 -17.21 4.60 8.18
N ASP A 121 -18.05 5.49 7.68
CA ASP A 121 -18.55 6.65 8.43
C ASP A 121 -19.40 6.25 9.65
N ASP A 122 -19.97 5.03 9.64
CA ASP A 122 -20.70 4.43 10.76
C ASP A 122 -19.77 3.68 11.74
N ASN A 123 -18.44 3.78 11.57
CA ASN A 123 -17.41 3.01 12.29
C ASN A 123 -17.49 1.49 12.13
N LYS A 124 -18.18 0.98 11.09
CA LYS A 124 -18.22 -0.45 10.78
C LYS A 124 -16.98 -0.83 9.99
N PHE A 125 -16.47 -2.02 10.27
CA PHE A 125 -15.32 -2.56 9.57
C PHE A 125 -15.72 -3.13 8.20
N LYS A 126 -14.99 -2.73 7.16
CA LYS A 126 -15.15 -3.28 5.80
C LYS A 126 -13.80 -3.55 5.16
N TRP A 127 -13.77 -4.56 4.31
CA TRP A 127 -12.62 -4.85 3.45
C TRP A 127 -12.74 -4.11 2.13
N ILE A 128 -11.64 -3.54 1.67
CA ILE A 128 -11.52 -2.91 0.35
C ILE A 128 -10.24 -3.36 -0.35
N ALA A 129 -10.30 -3.53 -1.66
CA ALA A 129 -9.21 -3.96 -2.51
C ALA A 129 -8.82 -2.84 -3.48
N ARG A 130 -7.51 -2.66 -3.68
CA ARG A 130 -6.94 -1.61 -4.54
C ARG A 130 -5.79 -2.16 -5.36
N SER A 131 -5.82 -1.86 -6.65
CA SER A 131 -4.68 -2.09 -7.54
C SER A 131 -4.18 -0.75 -8.06
N VAL A 132 -2.91 -0.47 -7.84
CA VAL A 132 -2.28 0.82 -8.14
C VAL A 132 -1.55 0.69 -9.47
N LYS A 133 -1.95 1.47 -10.46
CA LYS A 133 -1.39 1.41 -11.82
C LYS A 133 -1.26 2.81 -12.40
N PRO A 134 -0.14 3.14 -13.05
CA PRO A 134 -0.04 4.37 -13.83
C PRO A 134 -1.15 4.42 -14.88
N LYS A 135 -1.76 5.57 -15.10
CA LYS A 135 -2.83 5.73 -16.09
C LYS A 135 -2.40 5.28 -17.48
N CYS A 136 -1.16 5.53 -17.85
CA CYS A 136 -0.61 5.11 -19.14
C CYS A 136 -0.65 3.58 -19.33
N GLU A 137 -0.53 2.78 -18.26
CA GLU A 137 -0.63 1.32 -18.33
C GLU A 137 -2.07 0.82 -18.56
N LEU A 138 -3.08 1.65 -18.30
CA LEU A 138 -4.48 1.27 -18.52
C LEU A 138 -4.84 1.20 -20.02
N SER A 139 -3.97 1.70 -20.90
CA SER A 139 -4.09 1.47 -22.36
C SER A 139 -3.62 0.07 -22.77
N ASN A 140 -2.87 -0.63 -21.91
CA ASN A 140 -2.34 -1.95 -22.21
C ASN A 140 -3.41 -3.02 -22.01
N LYS A 141 -3.78 -3.71 -23.09
CA LYS A 141 -4.76 -4.81 -23.07
C LYS A 141 -4.45 -5.85 -22.00
N ARG A 142 -3.18 -6.24 -21.85
CA ARG A 142 -2.78 -7.27 -20.88
C ARG A 142 -2.90 -6.79 -19.44
N THR A 143 -2.69 -5.50 -19.18
CA THR A 143 -2.93 -4.89 -17.88
C THR A 143 -4.42 -4.90 -17.56
N LEU A 144 -5.27 -4.43 -18.48
CA LEU A 144 -6.73 -4.44 -18.32
C LEU A 144 -7.29 -5.84 -18.07
N GLU A 145 -6.84 -6.84 -18.85
CA GLU A 145 -7.22 -8.24 -18.65
C GLU A 145 -6.96 -8.71 -17.21
N LYS A 146 -5.81 -8.38 -16.63
CA LYS A 146 -5.49 -8.76 -15.26
C LYS A 146 -6.39 -8.05 -14.26
N LEU A 147 -6.63 -6.74 -14.45
CA LEU A 147 -7.50 -5.94 -13.59
C LEU A 147 -8.94 -6.45 -13.61
N TYR A 148 -9.46 -6.90 -14.76
CA TYR A 148 -10.78 -7.52 -14.84
C TYR A 148 -10.86 -8.83 -14.05
N VAL A 149 -9.80 -9.65 -14.06
CA VAL A 149 -9.75 -10.88 -13.26
C VAL A 149 -9.75 -10.56 -11.76
N GLU A 150 -8.98 -9.56 -11.32
CA GLU A 150 -8.98 -9.11 -9.93
C GLU A 150 -10.35 -8.55 -9.51
N SER A 151 -10.93 -7.67 -10.32
CA SER A 151 -12.27 -7.10 -10.07
C SER A 151 -13.33 -8.19 -9.95
N ALA A 152 -13.35 -9.16 -10.86
CA ALA A 152 -14.29 -10.28 -10.82
C ALA A 152 -14.03 -11.23 -9.64
N TYR A 153 -12.79 -11.33 -9.15
CA TYR A 153 -12.47 -12.11 -7.97
C TYR A 153 -13.05 -11.45 -6.71
N TRP A 154 -12.81 -10.15 -6.51
CA TRP A 154 -13.29 -9.42 -5.35
C TRP A 154 -14.81 -9.23 -5.32
N ALA A 155 -15.44 -9.06 -6.49
CA ALA A 155 -16.89 -8.99 -6.60
C ALA A 155 -17.60 -10.26 -6.07
N LYS A 156 -16.97 -11.44 -6.18
CA LYS A 156 -17.53 -12.70 -5.63
C LYS A 156 -17.55 -12.71 -4.08
N MET A 157 -16.77 -11.85 -3.44
CA MET A 157 -16.67 -11.71 -1.99
C MET A 157 -17.38 -10.46 -1.47
N ASP A 158 -18.10 -9.73 -2.34
CA ASP A 158 -18.70 -8.43 -2.03
C ASP A 158 -17.67 -7.41 -1.47
N ILE A 159 -16.44 -7.49 -1.97
CA ILE A 159 -15.36 -6.57 -1.61
C ILE A 159 -15.19 -5.56 -2.74
N GLU A 160 -15.25 -4.28 -2.40
CA GLU A 160 -15.04 -3.19 -3.36
C GLU A 160 -13.62 -3.24 -3.92
N PHE A 161 -13.50 -3.28 -5.25
CA PHE A 161 -12.24 -3.21 -5.97
C PHE A 161 -12.15 -1.93 -6.79
N VAL A 162 -11.09 -1.14 -6.58
CA VAL A 162 -10.85 0.10 -7.32
C VAL A 162 -9.42 0.11 -7.85
N VAL A 163 -9.27 0.55 -9.11
CA VAL A 163 -7.96 0.84 -9.70
C VAL A 163 -7.59 2.28 -9.36
N VAL A 164 -6.45 2.46 -8.70
CA VAL A 164 -5.93 3.77 -8.30
C VAL A 164 -4.84 4.18 -9.27
N THR A 165 -4.92 5.41 -9.76
CA THR A 165 -3.91 6.03 -10.62
C THR A 165 -3.28 7.23 -9.92
N GLU A 166 -2.24 7.78 -10.53
CA GLU A 166 -1.60 9.03 -10.13
C GLU A 166 -2.55 10.23 -10.10
N GLU A 167 -3.72 10.14 -10.74
CA GLU A 167 -4.74 11.21 -10.73
C GLU A 167 -5.54 11.24 -9.43
N SER A 168 -5.56 10.13 -8.68
CA SER A 168 -6.27 10.02 -7.39
C SER A 168 -5.33 10.22 -6.19
N ILE A 169 -4.08 10.61 -6.43
CA ILE A 169 -3.03 10.73 -5.43
C ILE A 169 -2.59 12.19 -5.36
N ASP A 170 -2.82 12.81 -4.20
CA ASP A 170 -2.24 14.09 -3.88
C ASP A 170 -0.73 13.92 -3.61
N ARG A 171 0.09 14.42 -4.53
CA ARG A 171 1.55 14.31 -4.43
C ARG A 171 2.12 15.12 -3.28
N ASN A 172 1.57 16.30 -3.01
CA ASN A 172 2.01 17.11 -1.86
C ASN A 172 1.76 16.35 -0.58
N MET A 173 0.59 15.73 -0.45
CA MET A 173 0.26 14.90 0.71
C MET A 173 1.26 13.74 0.88
N ALA A 174 1.52 12.97 -0.18
CA ALA A 174 2.49 11.88 -0.12
C ALA A 174 3.90 12.36 0.26
N ASP A 175 4.37 13.45 -0.36
CA ASP A 175 5.70 14.03 -0.11
C ASP A 175 5.81 14.59 1.31
N ASN A 176 4.78 15.27 1.80
CA ASN A 176 4.73 15.77 3.17
C ASN A 176 4.75 14.63 4.19
N ILE A 177 3.97 13.57 3.97
CA ILE A 177 3.97 12.37 4.84
C ILE A 177 5.37 11.72 4.84
N GLU A 178 6.03 11.64 3.68
CA GLU A 178 7.41 11.12 3.61
C GLU A 178 8.39 12.01 4.39
N ARG A 179 8.26 13.34 4.29
CA ARG A 179 9.13 14.31 4.98
C ARG A 179 8.97 14.29 6.51
N ILE A 180 7.78 13.98 7.03
CA ILE A 180 7.51 13.82 8.46
C ILE A 180 7.67 12.39 8.96
N ARG A 181 8.01 11.44 8.07
CA ARG A 181 7.96 9.99 8.35
C ARG A 181 8.76 9.57 9.58
N ALA A 182 9.89 10.23 9.86
CA ALA A 182 10.70 9.96 11.06
C ALA A 182 9.89 10.20 12.36
N GLY A 183 8.97 11.16 12.33
CA GLY A 183 8.04 11.50 13.41
C GLY A 183 7.19 10.34 13.93
N PHE A 184 6.93 9.33 13.11
CA PHE A 184 6.18 8.14 13.51
C PHE A 184 6.98 7.17 14.40
N TYR A 185 8.30 7.29 14.42
CA TYR A 185 9.19 6.33 15.08
C TYR A 185 9.90 6.90 16.31
N TYR A 186 9.71 8.18 16.61
CA TYR A 186 10.27 8.76 17.82
C TYR A 186 9.50 8.30 19.04
N ASP A 187 10.21 7.78 20.04
CA ASP A 187 9.65 7.40 21.34
C ASP A 187 9.34 8.62 22.23
N CYS A 188 10.02 9.74 21.97
CA CYS A 188 9.84 11.00 22.68
C CYS A 188 10.01 12.20 21.73
N GLU A 189 9.59 13.38 22.19
CA GLU A 189 9.69 14.60 21.40
C GLU A 189 11.16 14.97 21.11
N PRO A 190 11.54 15.16 19.83
CA PRO A 190 12.90 15.57 19.48
C PRO A 190 13.27 16.94 20.05
N SER A 191 14.56 17.16 20.35
CA SER A 191 15.07 18.45 20.82
C SER A 191 15.21 19.48 19.69
N ASP A 192 15.51 19.03 18.47
CA ASP A 192 15.56 19.90 17.29
C ASP A 192 14.16 20.45 16.99
N GLU A 193 14.03 21.76 16.84
CA GLU A 193 12.74 22.43 16.68
C GLU A 193 12.00 21.99 15.41
N ILE A 194 12.71 21.67 14.33
CA ILE A 194 12.09 21.25 13.06
C ILE A 194 11.64 19.80 13.15
N GLU A 195 12.49 18.90 13.65
CA GLU A 195 12.11 17.50 13.88
C GLU A 195 10.99 17.38 14.91
N ARG A 196 10.96 18.27 15.91
CA ARG A 196 9.85 18.43 16.85
C ARG A 196 8.55 18.76 16.12
N ILE A 197 8.54 19.75 15.22
CA ILE A 197 7.34 20.08 14.44
C ILE A 197 6.90 18.91 13.57
N LYS A 198 7.83 18.24 12.87
CA LYS A 198 7.52 17.04 12.06
C LYS A 198 6.94 15.93 12.92
N PHE A 199 7.49 15.69 14.10
CA PHE A 199 6.96 14.75 15.09
C PHE A 199 5.54 15.13 15.50
N LEU A 200 5.29 16.38 15.87
CA LEU A 200 3.96 16.84 16.28
C LEU A 200 2.92 16.72 15.15
N ILE A 201 3.30 17.00 13.91
CA ILE A 201 2.44 16.75 12.74
C ILE A 201 2.20 15.25 12.59
N ALA A 202 3.24 14.41 12.60
CA ALA A 202 3.13 12.95 12.45
C ALA A 202 2.22 12.31 13.52
N GLN A 203 2.28 12.81 14.75
CA GLN A 203 1.42 12.41 15.87
C GLN A 203 0.04 13.09 15.85
N LYS A 204 -0.28 13.85 14.80
CA LYS A 204 -1.53 14.61 14.60
C LYS A 204 -1.87 15.57 15.74
N LYS A 205 -0.85 16.06 16.44
CA LYS A 205 -0.98 17.10 17.48
C LYS A 205 -1.03 18.50 16.87
N ILE A 206 -0.39 18.67 15.72
CA ILE A 206 -0.56 19.84 14.85
C ILE A 206 -1.32 19.37 13.61
N ILE A 207 -2.45 20.02 13.34
CA ILE A 207 -3.23 19.79 12.13
C ILE A 207 -2.82 20.83 11.10
N VAL A 208 -2.34 20.35 9.96
CA VAL A 208 -1.99 21.16 8.79
C VAL A 208 -2.69 20.58 7.57
N ASP A 209 -2.93 21.43 6.56
CA ASP A 209 -3.35 20.94 5.26
C ASP A 209 -2.19 20.21 4.59
N MET A 210 -2.29 18.88 4.53
CA MET A 210 -1.26 18.05 3.92
C MET A 210 -1.24 18.15 2.39
N GLY A 211 -2.28 18.69 1.75
CA GLY A 211 -2.39 18.82 0.29
C GLY A 211 -1.64 20.01 -0.31
N ILE A 212 -1.05 20.87 0.52
CA ILE A 212 -0.19 21.98 0.09
C ILE A 212 1.27 21.69 0.42
N GLU A 213 2.21 22.31 -0.29
CA GLU A 213 3.62 22.20 0.06
C GLU A 213 3.89 22.80 1.45
N LEU A 214 4.36 21.98 2.39
CA LEU A 214 4.64 22.45 3.75
C LEU A 214 6.02 23.09 3.86
N SER A 215 6.08 24.26 4.51
CA SER A 215 7.32 24.82 5.05
C SER A 215 7.38 24.58 6.56
N PHE A 216 8.22 23.65 6.99
CA PHE A 216 8.38 23.36 8.42
C PHE A 216 8.93 24.57 9.21
N GLU A 217 9.68 25.46 8.56
CA GLU A 217 10.16 26.69 9.20
C GLU A 217 9.03 27.66 9.51
N LYS A 218 8.08 27.84 8.57
CA LYS A 218 6.89 28.68 8.79
C LYS A 218 6.02 28.09 9.90
N ILE A 219 5.74 26.79 9.83
CA ILE A 219 4.94 26.08 10.84
C ILE A 219 5.62 26.16 12.21
N ARG A 220 6.95 26.03 12.27
CA ARG A 220 7.73 26.22 13.50
C ARG A 220 7.55 27.63 14.07
N ASN A 221 7.70 28.67 13.24
CA ASN A 221 7.57 30.05 13.70
C ASN A 221 6.18 30.34 14.26
N GLU A 222 5.14 29.91 13.53
CA GLU A 222 3.73 30.02 13.95
C GLU A 222 3.47 29.28 15.27
N TYR A 223 3.99 28.05 15.40
CA TYR A 223 3.65 27.19 16.54
C TYR A 223 4.50 27.46 17.80
N LEU A 224 5.78 27.82 17.66
CA LEU A 224 6.68 28.09 18.78
C LEU A 224 6.71 29.57 19.20
N GLY A 225 5.87 30.42 18.60
CA GLY A 225 5.66 31.80 19.03
C GLY A 225 6.83 32.74 18.76
N ARG A 226 7.64 32.48 17.72
CA ARG A 226 8.56 33.51 17.22
C ARG A 226 7.77 34.43 16.30
N VAL A 227 7.16 35.44 16.91
CA VAL A 227 6.75 36.66 16.19
C VAL A 227 8.03 37.20 15.56
N ASP A 228 8.06 37.30 14.23
CA ASP A 228 9.12 38.01 13.52
C ASP A 228 9.19 39.44 14.11
N TYR A 229 10.28 39.77 14.80
CA TYR A 229 10.62 41.18 15.00
C TYR A 229 11.18 41.66 13.67
N GLU A 230 10.50 42.64 13.08
CA GLU A 230 10.86 43.40 11.87
C GLU A 230 12.35 43.76 11.80
#